data_AF-A0A6B2T6C2-F1
#
_entry.id   AF-A0A6B2T6C2-F1
#
_cell.length_a   1.000
_cell.length_b   1.000
_cell.length_c   1.000
_cell.angle_alpha   90.00
_cell.angle_beta   90.00
_cell.angle_gamma   90.00
#
_symmetry.space_group_name_H-M   'P 1'
#
loop_
_entity.id
_entity.type
_entity.pdbx_description
1 polymer ?
#
loop_
_entity_poly.entity_id
_entity_poly.type
_entity_poly.pdbx_seq_one_letter_code
_entity_poly.pdbx_strand_id
1 'polypeptide(L)' 'MTAHAPRARFAGRTALVTGGGSGLGRAIALAFAAEGANVVVA' A
#
# COMPACT_ATOMS: atom_id res chain seq x y z
N MET A 1 22.91 -3.12 -11.30
CA MET A 1 21.44 -2.92 -11.40
C MET A 1 20.76 -4.17 -10.87
N THR A 2 20.60 -4.29 -9.55
CA THR A 2 19.92 -5.44 -8.94
C THR A 2 18.43 -5.14 -8.90
N ALA A 3 17.65 -5.87 -9.68
CA ALA A 3 16.19 -5.79 -9.62
C ALA A 3 15.72 -6.27 -8.24
N HIS A 4 15.10 -5.39 -7.46
CA HIS A 4 14.36 -5.82 -6.28
C HIS A 4 13.12 -6.54 -6.79
N ALA A 5 13.05 -7.86 -6.61
CA ALA A 5 11.86 -8.64 -6.97
C ALA A 5 10.63 -8.01 -6.31
N PRO A 6 9.47 -7.96 -6.98
CA PRO A 6 8.25 -7.39 -6.41
C PRO A 6 7.87 -8.22 -5.18
N ARG A 7 8.13 -7.69 -3.99
CA ARG A 7 7.77 -8.36 -2.75
C ARG A 7 6.33 -7.99 -2.43
N ALA A 8 5.44 -8.97 -2.49
CA ALA A 8 4.09 -8.85 -1.96
C ALA A 8 4.13 -8.93 -0.43
N ARG A 9 4.83 -8.00 0.22
CA ARG A 9 5.12 -7.99 1.66
C ARG A 9 3.85 -8.01 2.51
N PHE A 10 2.75 -7.47 1.97
CA PHE A 10 1.48 -7.33 2.65
C PHE A 10 0.36 -8.16 2.02
N ALA A 11 0.69 -9.15 1.17
CA ALA A 11 -0.28 -10.08 0.63
C ALA A 11 -1.19 -10.66 1.72
N GLY A 12 -2.50 -10.55 1.52
CA GLY A 12 -3.52 -11.07 2.44
C GLY A 12 -3.68 -10.29 3.74
N ARG A 13 -2.95 -9.18 3.95
CA ARG A 13 -3.14 -8.29 5.10
C ARG A 13 -4.08 -7.14 4.73
N THR A 14 -4.75 -6.59 5.74
CA THR A 14 -5.58 -5.39 5.61
C THR A 14 -4.89 -4.19 6.24
N ALA A 15 -4.82 -3.08 5.51
CA ALA A 15 -4.29 -1.80 5.98
C ALA A 15 -5.41 -0.74 6.04
N LEU A 16 -5.57 -0.09 7.19
CA LEU A 16 -6.41 1.10 7.34
C LEU A 16 -5.53 2.34 7.19
N VAL A 17 -5.82 3.18 6.20
CA VAL A 17 -5.11 4.44 5.96
C VAL A 17 -6.05 5.61 6.17
N THR A 18 -5.78 6.42 7.20
CA THR A 18 -6.51 7.65 7.47
C THR A 18 -5.95 8.82 6.65
N GLY A 19 -6.82 9.76 6.26
CA GLY A 19 -6.44 10.85 5.36
C GLY A 19 -6.05 10.37 3.96
N GLY A 20 -6.49 9.18 3.55
CA GLY A 20 -6.03 8.52 2.32
C GLY A 20 -6.59 9.13 1.02
N GLY A 21 -7.44 10.16 1.11
CA GLY A 21 -8.05 10.80 -0.06
C GLY A 21 -7.09 11.66 -0.89
N SER A 22 -6.01 12.18 -0.30
CA SER A 22 -5.06 13.06 -1.00
C SER A 22 -3.65 13.01 -0.41
N GLY A 23 -2.71 13.72 -1.05
CA GLY A 23 -1.35 13.92 -0.56
C GLY A 23 -0.64 12.62 -0.17
N LEU A 24 -0.02 12.63 1.00
CA LEU A 24 0.75 11.49 1.53
C LEU A 24 -0.14 10.29 1.83
N GLY A 25 -1.35 10.49 2.37
CA GLY A 25 -2.26 9.39 2.67
C GLY A 25 -2.60 8.57 1.42
N ARG A 26 -2.87 9.26 0.30
CA ARG A 26 -3.11 8.59 -0.99
C ARG A 26 -1.87 7.82 -1.47
N ALA A 27 -0.69 8.42 -1.37
CA ALA A 27 0.55 7.77 -1.79
C ALA A 27 0.83 6.50 -0.97
N ILE A 28 0.61 6.55 0.35
CA ILE A 28 0.79 5.43 1.26
C ILE A 28 -0.22 4.32 0.97
N ALA A 29 -1.50 4.65 0.77
CA ALA A 29 -2.53 3.68 0.40
C ALA A 29 -2.17 2.92 -0.89
N LEU A 30 -1.69 3.63 -1.91
CA LEU A 30 -1.27 3.03 -3.17
C LEU A 30 -0.04 2.13 -3.00
N ALA A 31 0.93 2.53 -2.17
CA ALA A 31 2.10 1.70 -1.89
C ALA A 31 1.72 0.37 -1.21
N PHE A 32 0.82 0.41 -0.22
CA PHE A 32 0.32 -0.81 0.42
C PHE A 32 -0.43 -1.72 -0.55
N ALA A 33 -1.28 -1.15 -1.42
CA ALA A 33 -1.98 -1.92 -2.44
C ALA A 33 -1.00 -2.56 -3.45
N ALA A 34 0.04 -1.85 -3.86
CA ALA A 34 1.08 -2.37 -4.76
C ALA A 34 1.86 -3.55 -4.15
N GLU A 35 1.98 -3.58 -2.82
CA GLU A 35 2.58 -4.69 -2.06
C GLU A 35 1.57 -5.79 -1.67
N GLY A 36 0.34 -5.74 -2.20
CA GLY A 36 -0.67 -6.80 -2.11
C GLY A 36 -1.61 -6.71 -0.91
N ALA A 37 -1.65 -5.58 -0.20
CA ALA A 37 -2.59 -5.39 0.89
C ALA A 37 -4.01 -5.11 0.38
N ASN A 38 -5.01 -5.54 1.16
CA ASN A 38 -6.36 -4.97 1.08
C ASN A 38 -6.34 -3.62 1.80
N VAL A 39 -6.70 -2.53 1.11
CA VAL A 39 -6.59 -1.18 1.69
C VAL A 39 -7.98 -0.59 1.93
N VAL A 40 -8.21 -0.12 3.16
CA VAL A 40 -9.38 0.67 3.54
C VAL A 40 -8.91 2.10 3.75
N VAL A 41 -9.61 3.05 3.13
CA VAL A 41 -9.31 4.48 3.23
C VAL A 41 -10.40 5.15 4.08
N ALA A 42 -9.98 5.92 5.08
CA ALA A 42 -10.84 6.73 5.95
C ALA A 42 -10.40 8.19 6.01
#